data_AF-A0A433I2X5-F1
#
_entry.id   AF-A0A433I2X5-F1
#
_cell.length_a   1.000
_cell.length_b   1.000
_cell.length_c   1.000
_cell.angle_alpha   90.00
_cell.angle_beta   90.00
_cell.angle_gamma   90.00
#
_symmetry.space_group_name_H-M   'P 1'
#
loop_
_entity.id
_entity.type
_entity.pdbx_description
1 polymer ?
#
loop_
_entity_poly.entity_id
_entity_poly.type
_entity_poly.pdbx_seq_one_letter_code
_entity_poly.pdbx_strand_id
1 'polypeptide(L)'
;RSRLHEQEDIIGRTKVSCAPLSGGEEFTTPDFNMKGKNGPIIPDDSHMRLMHPNQNNGVQMLRRGFNYTDGSDGLGHLDAALFFIAFVCDPRTHFIPLLDTITQSDALSEYLKHTGSAVFAVPPGIKDENDFIASGLF
;
A
#
# COMPACT_ATOMS: atom_id res chain seq x y z
N ARG A 1 10.49 1.09 20.15
CA ARG A 1 11.37 0.69 19.03
C ARG A 1 11.15 -0.80 18.80
N SER A 2 10.47 -1.16 17.73
CA SER A 2 10.22 -2.56 17.34
C SER A 2 11.51 -3.24 16.89
N ARG A 3 11.59 -4.58 17.05
CA ARG A 3 12.73 -5.37 16.58
C ARG A 3 12.67 -5.52 15.06
N LEU A 4 13.80 -5.82 14.39
CA LEU A 4 13.82 -5.98 12.93
C LEU A 4 12.79 -7.02 12.47
N HIS A 5 12.77 -8.18 13.13
CA HIS A 5 11.84 -9.27 12.82
C HIS A 5 10.37 -8.81 12.89
N GLU A 6 10.02 -8.03 13.91
CA GLU A 6 8.67 -7.48 14.09
C GLU A 6 8.28 -6.52 12.94
N GLN A 7 9.22 -5.69 12.48
CA GLN A 7 8.98 -4.82 11.32
C GLN A 7 8.78 -5.61 10.03
N GLU A 8 9.53 -6.70 9.86
CA GLU A 8 9.41 -7.59 8.71
C GLU A 8 8.11 -8.39 8.74
N ASP A 9 7.67 -8.82 9.93
CA ASP A 9 6.39 -9.50 10.16
C ASP A 9 5.20 -8.59 9.83
N ILE A 10 5.23 -7.33 10.29
CA ILE A 10 4.21 -6.31 9.98
C ILE A 10 4.06 -6.13 8.46
N ILE A 11 5.16 -6.10 7.72
CA ILE A 11 5.13 -5.92 6.26
C ILE A 11 4.84 -7.24 5.52
N GLY A 12 5.32 -8.38 6.02
CA GLY A 12 5.31 -9.68 5.33
C GLY A 12 6.48 -9.88 4.36
N ARG A 13 7.52 -9.03 4.42
CA ARG A 13 8.73 -9.08 3.58
C ARG A 13 9.98 -8.71 4.38
N THR A 14 11.13 -9.22 3.95
CA THR A 14 12.43 -8.83 4.51
C THR A 14 12.77 -7.39 4.15
N LYS A 15 13.44 -6.64 5.03
CA LYS A 15 13.80 -5.23 4.77
C LYS A 15 14.99 -5.07 3.83
N VAL A 16 15.88 -6.06 3.79
CA VAL A 16 17.15 -5.95 3.05
C VAL A 16 16.98 -6.32 1.59
N SER A 17 16.34 -7.45 1.29
CA SER A 17 16.17 -7.96 -0.07
C SER A 17 14.76 -7.80 -0.62
N CYS A 18 13.82 -7.32 0.20
CA CYS A 18 12.40 -7.25 -0.14
C CYS A 18 11.77 -8.61 -0.46
N ALA A 19 12.43 -9.73 -0.16
CA ALA A 19 11.89 -11.07 -0.38
C ALA A 19 10.66 -11.31 0.52
N PRO A 20 9.66 -12.08 0.08
CA PRO A 20 8.60 -12.53 0.99
C PRO A 20 9.19 -13.36 2.13
N LEU A 21 8.55 -13.37 3.30
CA LEU A 21 9.02 -14.15 4.44
C LEU A 21 9.03 -15.67 4.17
N SER A 22 8.30 -16.13 3.16
CA SER A 22 8.36 -17.50 2.65
C SER A 22 9.65 -17.83 1.87
N GLY A 23 10.55 -16.86 1.68
CA GLY A 23 11.86 -17.03 1.04
C GLY A 23 11.92 -16.62 -0.44
N GLY A 24 13.13 -16.66 -1.01
CA GLY A 24 13.43 -16.25 -2.38
C GLY A 24 13.98 -14.83 -2.48
N GLU A 25 13.61 -14.13 -3.55
CA GLU A 25 14.04 -12.76 -3.89
C GLU A 25 12.83 -11.81 -3.98
N GLU A 26 13.05 -10.52 -4.25
CA GLU A 26 12.00 -9.48 -4.31
C GLU A 26 10.78 -9.89 -5.16
N PHE A 27 11.01 -10.48 -6.33
CA PHE A 27 9.95 -10.87 -7.27
C PHE A 27 9.43 -12.30 -7.07
N THR A 28 9.90 -13.01 -6.04
CA THR A 28 9.38 -14.35 -5.74
C THR A 28 7.92 -14.24 -5.27
N THR A 29 7.08 -15.13 -5.82
CA THR A 29 5.68 -15.25 -5.42
C THR A 29 5.60 -15.67 -3.95
N PRO A 30 4.86 -14.95 -3.09
CA PRO A 30 4.70 -15.32 -1.68
C PRO A 30 3.90 -16.61 -1.52
N ASP A 31 4.33 -17.47 -0.59
CA ASP A 31 3.55 -18.64 -0.15
C ASP A 31 2.85 -18.33 1.17
N PHE A 32 1.56 -17.99 1.09
CA PHE A 32 0.73 -17.66 2.26
C PHE A 32 0.36 -18.88 3.13
N ASN A 33 0.60 -20.10 2.67
CA ASN A 33 0.27 -21.33 3.39
C ASN A 33 1.49 -21.96 4.09
N MET A 34 2.69 -21.46 3.80
CA MET A 34 3.91 -21.94 4.43
C MET A 34 3.84 -21.74 5.94
N LYS A 35 4.03 -22.82 6.69
CA LYS A 35 3.93 -22.81 8.15
C LYS A 35 5.21 -22.25 8.79
N GLY A 36 5.04 -21.31 9.71
CA GLY A 36 6.04 -20.87 10.66
C GLY A 36 5.85 -21.52 12.04
N LYS A 37 6.53 -20.97 13.05
CA LYS A 37 6.53 -21.52 14.41
C LYS A 37 5.19 -21.34 15.15
N ASN A 38 4.52 -20.21 14.95
CA ASN A 38 3.34 -19.79 15.70
C ASN A 38 2.11 -19.50 14.81
N GLY A 39 2.14 -19.93 13.55
CA GLY A 39 1.18 -19.53 12.52
C GLY A 39 1.80 -19.63 11.13
N PRO A 40 1.17 -19.06 10.08
CA PRO A 40 1.83 -18.92 8.78
C PRO A 40 3.12 -18.09 8.89
N ILE A 41 4.11 -18.36 8.04
CA ILE A 41 5.40 -17.64 8.03
C ILE A 41 5.23 -16.18 7.60
N ILE A 42 4.22 -15.90 6.79
CA ILE A 42 3.72 -14.56 6.50
C ILE A 42 2.47 -14.37 7.37
N PRO A 43 2.52 -13.50 8.41
CA PRO A 43 1.42 -13.33 9.35
C PRO A 43 0.09 -13.00 8.66
N ASP A 44 -1.01 -13.44 9.27
CA ASP A 44 -2.36 -13.27 8.72
C ASP A 44 -2.74 -11.79 8.54
N ASP A 45 -2.23 -10.93 9.42
CA ASP A 45 -2.41 -9.48 9.53
C ASP A 45 -1.29 -8.67 8.87
N SER A 46 -0.34 -9.33 8.19
CA SER A 46 0.75 -8.61 7.49
C SER A 46 0.22 -7.79 6.32
N HIS A 47 0.74 -6.58 6.16
CA HIS A 47 0.32 -5.62 5.15
C HIS A 47 0.32 -6.23 3.74
N MET A 48 1.41 -6.90 3.36
CA MET A 48 1.53 -7.50 2.03
C MET A 48 0.49 -8.59 1.78
N ARG A 49 0.18 -9.43 2.79
CA ARG A 49 -0.82 -10.48 2.65
C ARG A 49 -2.20 -9.89 2.47
N LEU A 50 -2.62 -9.01 3.37
CA LEU A 50 -3.93 -8.37 3.33
C LEU A 50 -4.15 -7.60 2.03
N MET A 51 -3.11 -6.96 1.49
CA MET A 51 -3.19 -6.16 0.26
C MET A 51 -2.95 -6.99 -1.02
N HIS A 52 -2.64 -8.28 -0.92
CA HIS A 52 -2.35 -9.11 -2.08
C HIS A 52 -3.62 -9.35 -2.93
N PRO A 53 -3.57 -9.33 -4.27
CA PRO A 53 -4.75 -9.54 -5.12
C PRO A 53 -5.47 -10.88 -4.84
N ASN A 54 -4.74 -11.92 -4.46
CA ASN A 54 -5.31 -13.22 -4.09
C ASN A 54 -6.28 -13.16 -2.89
N GLN A 55 -6.12 -12.17 -1.99
CA GLN A 55 -7.03 -11.95 -0.87
C GLN A 55 -8.19 -11.01 -1.22
N ASN A 56 -8.14 -10.38 -2.40
CA ASN A 56 -9.00 -9.26 -2.77
C ASN A 56 -9.63 -9.45 -4.15
N ASN A 57 -10.04 -10.67 -4.50
CA ASN A 57 -10.72 -11.00 -5.77
C ASN A 57 -9.97 -10.52 -7.03
N GLY A 58 -8.64 -10.51 -6.99
CA GLY A 58 -7.81 -10.07 -8.11
C GLY A 58 -7.74 -8.55 -8.30
N VAL A 59 -8.26 -7.75 -7.37
CA VAL A 59 -8.15 -6.28 -7.41
C VAL A 59 -6.69 -5.87 -7.43
N GLN A 60 -6.37 -4.92 -8.32
CA GLN A 60 -5.04 -4.33 -8.44
C GLN A 60 -5.14 -2.81 -8.55
N MET A 61 -4.10 -2.12 -8.09
CA MET A 61 -3.97 -0.68 -8.24
C MET A 61 -2.53 -0.32 -8.58
N LEU A 62 -2.34 0.75 -9.35
CA LEU A 62 -1.02 1.31 -9.58
C LEU A 62 -0.68 2.29 -8.47
N ARG A 63 0.19 1.87 -7.54
CA ARG A 63 0.70 2.72 -6.46
C ARG A 63 1.89 3.54 -6.96
N ARG A 64 1.86 4.85 -6.76
CA ARG A 64 2.92 5.79 -7.15
C ARG A 64 3.14 6.86 -6.07
N GLY A 65 3.57 6.41 -4.89
CA GLY A 65 3.76 7.29 -3.75
C GLY A 65 5.10 8.04 -3.75
N PHE A 66 5.15 9.12 -2.97
CA PHE A 66 6.34 9.94 -2.74
C PHE A 66 6.57 10.12 -1.23
N ASN A 67 7.82 9.98 -0.78
CA ASN A 67 8.15 10.34 0.60
C ASN A 67 8.15 11.87 0.76
N TYR A 68 7.71 12.36 1.91
CA TYR A 68 7.85 13.78 2.26
C TYR A 68 8.45 13.95 3.65
N THR A 69 9.04 15.10 3.89
CA THR A 69 9.56 15.51 5.19
C THR A 69 9.42 17.03 5.31
N ASP A 70 8.47 17.49 6.11
CA ASP A 70 8.17 18.92 6.30
C ASP A 70 8.73 19.44 7.63
N GLY A 71 9.80 18.81 8.12
CA GLY A 71 10.52 19.22 9.32
C GLY A 71 9.95 18.55 10.57
N SER A 72 9.50 19.36 11.53
CA SER A 72 8.96 18.88 12.80
C SER A 72 7.51 19.31 12.91
N ASP A 73 6.65 18.41 13.37
CA ASP A 73 5.37 18.82 13.95
C ASP A 73 5.68 19.79 15.12
N GLY A 74 4.74 20.66 15.47
CA GLY A 74 4.91 21.64 16.55
C GLY A 74 5.19 21.02 17.95
N LEU A 75 5.31 19.69 18.04
CA LEU A 75 5.56 18.89 19.24
C LEU A 75 6.94 18.21 19.22
N GLY A 76 7.74 18.39 18.17
CA GLY A 76 9.09 17.84 18.08
C GLY A 76 9.20 16.48 17.39
N HIS A 77 8.10 15.92 16.84
CA HIS A 77 8.16 14.72 16.01
C HIS A 77 8.47 15.08 14.57
N LEU A 78 9.19 14.20 13.88
CA LEU A 78 9.46 14.35 12.46
C LEU A 78 8.13 14.28 11.68
N ASP A 79 7.77 15.34 10.94
CA ASP A 79 6.64 15.28 9.99
C ASP A 79 7.14 14.69 8.68
N ALA A 80 7.38 13.38 8.71
CA ALA A 80 7.76 12.62 7.52
C ALA A 80 6.83 11.43 7.34
N ALA A 81 6.32 11.29 6.14
CA ALA A 81 5.46 10.16 5.79
C ALA A 81 5.48 9.90 4.27
N LEU A 82 4.38 9.34 3.78
CA LEU A 82 4.18 8.94 2.40
C LEU A 82 2.97 9.69 1.83
N PHE A 83 3.18 10.47 0.78
CA PHE A 83 2.09 10.84 -0.13
C PHE A 83 1.72 9.62 -0.95
N PHE A 84 0.74 8.88 -0.47
CA PHE A 84 0.22 7.71 -1.16
C PHE A 84 -0.69 8.12 -2.31
N ILE A 85 -0.35 7.70 -3.53
CA ILE A 85 -1.17 7.90 -4.72
C ILE A 85 -1.44 6.52 -5.32
N ALA A 86 -2.72 6.23 -5.58
CA ALA A 86 -3.12 5.03 -6.31
C ALA A 86 -4.01 5.40 -7.49
N PHE A 87 -3.67 4.87 -8.67
CA PHE A 87 -4.54 4.93 -9.83
C PHE A 87 -5.35 3.64 -9.91
N VAL A 88 -6.67 3.80 -9.99
CA VAL A 88 -7.65 2.72 -10.06
C VAL A 88 -8.73 3.06 -11.08
N CYS A 89 -9.32 2.05 -11.70
CA CYS A 89 -10.41 2.25 -12.65
C CYS A 89 -11.72 2.64 -11.95
N ASP A 90 -12.02 2.01 -10.81
CA ASP A 90 -13.18 2.36 -9.98
C ASP A 90 -12.79 2.31 -8.50
N PRO A 91 -12.75 3.45 -7.79
CA PRO A 91 -12.34 3.49 -6.40
C PRO A 91 -13.27 2.70 -5.48
N ARG A 92 -14.54 2.52 -5.83
CA ARG A 92 -15.54 1.79 -5.02
C ARG A 92 -15.24 0.30 -4.95
N THR A 93 -14.63 -0.25 -5.99
CA THR A 93 -14.31 -1.68 -6.08
C THR A 93 -12.84 -1.96 -5.84
N HIS A 94 -11.95 -0.99 -6.07
CA HIS A 94 -10.51 -1.20 -5.99
C HIS A 94 -9.87 -0.65 -4.71
N PHE A 95 -10.14 0.61 -4.35
CA PHE A 95 -9.40 1.28 -3.27
C PHE A 95 -10.16 1.28 -1.95
N ILE A 96 -11.45 1.65 -1.98
CA ILE A 96 -12.26 1.81 -0.76
C ILE A 96 -12.37 0.50 0.04
N PRO A 97 -12.63 -0.68 -0.57
CA PRO A 97 -12.69 -1.93 0.18
C PRO A 97 -11.34 -2.30 0.83
N LEU A 98 -10.23 -2.02 0.12
CA LEU A 98 -8.89 -2.27 0.65
C LEU A 98 -8.57 -1.34 1.82
N LEU A 99 -8.95 -0.06 1.75
CA LEU A 99 -8.76 0.87 2.85
C LEU A 99 -9.51 0.45 4.12
N ASP A 100 -10.71 -0.12 3.98
CA ASP A 100 -11.47 -0.68 5.08
C ASP A 100 -10.74 -1.87 5.73
N THR A 101 -10.24 -2.80 4.92
CA THR A 101 -9.39 -3.92 5.39
C THR A 101 -8.15 -3.43 6.14
N ILE A 102 -7.43 -2.42 5.61
CA ILE A 102 -6.26 -1.83 6.26
C ILE A 102 -6.65 -1.31 7.65
N THR A 103 -7.72 -0.53 7.73
CA THR A 103 -8.12 0.14 8.97
C THR A 103 -8.53 -0.84 10.08
N GLN A 104 -9.06 -2.00 9.70
CA GLN A 104 -9.58 -2.98 10.65
C GLN A 104 -8.57 -4.03 11.09
N SER A 105 -7.67 -4.48 10.20
CA SER A 105 -6.91 -5.72 10.40
C SER A 105 -5.41 -5.63 10.13
N ASP A 106 -4.91 -4.53 9.59
CA ASP A 106 -3.51 -4.43 9.18
C ASP A 106 -2.60 -4.02 10.33
N ALA A 107 -1.59 -4.83 10.63
CA ALA A 107 -0.60 -4.54 11.66
C ALA A 107 0.18 -3.23 11.41
N LEU A 108 0.28 -2.79 10.15
CA LEU A 108 0.92 -1.53 9.79
C LEU A 108 0.10 -0.31 10.23
N SER A 109 -1.22 -0.47 10.39
CA SER A 109 -2.13 0.64 10.76
C SER A 109 -1.80 1.25 12.12
N GLU A 110 -1.22 0.49 13.05
CA GLU A 110 -0.76 1.00 14.35
C GLU A 110 0.33 2.08 14.20
N TYR A 111 1.09 2.05 13.11
CA TYR A 111 2.23 2.94 12.85
C TYR A 111 1.92 4.06 11.86
N LEU A 112 0.70 4.09 11.31
CA LEU A 112 0.30 5.05 10.29
C LEU A 112 -0.89 5.88 10.77
N LYS A 113 -0.91 7.15 10.36
CA LYS A 113 -2.07 8.01 10.52
C LYS A 113 -2.43 8.64 9.19
N HIS A 114 -3.65 8.40 8.72
CA HIS A 114 -4.19 9.10 7.57
C HIS A 114 -4.57 10.53 7.99
N THR A 115 -3.84 11.52 7.47
CA THR A 115 -4.03 12.94 7.81
C THR A 115 -4.81 13.71 6.74
N GLY A 116 -4.94 13.17 5.53
CA GLY A 116 -5.68 13.77 4.43
C GLY A 116 -6.07 12.75 3.37
N SER A 117 -7.13 13.03 2.62
CA SER A 117 -7.56 12.22 1.48
C SER A 117 -8.24 13.07 0.43
N ALA A 118 -8.14 12.65 -0.83
CA ALA A 118 -8.84 13.26 -1.95
C ALA A 118 -9.04 12.21 -3.05
N VAL A 119 -10.09 12.38 -3.85
CA VAL A 119 -10.37 11.54 -5.03
C VAL A 119 -10.53 12.46 -6.23
N PHE A 120 -9.82 12.14 -7.31
CA PHE A 120 -9.84 12.91 -8.55
C PHE A 120 -10.15 11.99 -9.73
N ALA A 121 -10.90 12.50 -10.70
CA ALA A 121 -11.02 11.86 -12.00
C ALA A 121 -9.86 12.31 -12.88
N VAL A 122 -9.13 11.36 -13.47
CA VAL A 122 -8.06 11.64 -14.44
C VAL A 122 -8.62 11.34 -15.84
N PRO A 123 -8.90 12.38 -16.65
CA PRO A 123 -9.45 12.17 -17.99
C PRO A 123 -8.41 11.52 -18.91
N PRO A 124 -8.84 10.96 -20.06
CA PRO A 124 -7.93 10.52 -21.11
C PRO A 124 -6.99 11.64 -21.57
N GLY A 125 -5.83 11.25 -22.10
CA GLY A 125 -4.87 12.19 -22.67
C GLY A 125 -5.36 12.89 -23.93
N ILE A 126 -4.67 13.98 -24.30
CA ILE A 126 -4.89 14.77 -25.52
C ILE A 126 -4.69 13.88 -26.75
N LYS A 127 -5.61 13.96 -27.72
CA LYS A 127 -5.58 13.18 -28.96
C LYS A 127 -4.70 13.78 -30.05
N ASP A 128 -4.81 15.09 -30.28
CA ASP A 128 -4.11 15.83 -31.33
C ASP A 128 -3.96 17.31 -30.98
N GLU A 129 -3.36 18.10 -31.87
CA GLU A 129 -3.08 19.53 -31.68
C GLU A 129 -4.32 20.42 -31.49
N ASN A 130 -5.52 19.93 -31.83
CA ASN A 130 -6.79 20.64 -31.65
C ASN A 130 -7.55 20.20 -30.40
N ASP A 131 -6.98 19.28 -29.62
CA ASP A 131 -7.57 18.73 -28.40
C ASP A 131 -6.92 19.33 -27.13
N PHE A 132 -7.62 19.28 -26.00
CA PHE A 132 -7.12 19.74 -24.71
C PHE A 132 -7.54 18.79 -23.58
N ILE A 133 -6.84 18.86 -22.44
CA ILE A 133 -7.14 18.01 -21.29
C ILE A 133 -8.59 18.22 -20.86
N ALA A 134 -9.31 17.11 -20.69
CA ALA A 134 -10.73 17.09 -20.32
C ALA A 134 -11.70 17.69 -21.36
N SER A 135 -11.33 17.77 -22.65
CA SER A 135 -12.26 18.18 -23.72
C SER A 135 -13.54 17.34 -23.82
N GLY A 136 -13.53 16.08 -23.37
CA GLY A 136 -14.75 15.27 -23.26
C GLY A 136 -15.73 15.72 -22.17
N LEU A 137 -15.33 16.67 -21.32
CA LEU A 137 -16.11 17.20 -20.21
C LEU A 137 -16.53 18.68 -20.41
N PHE A 138 -15.77 19.45 -21.19
CA PHE A 138 -15.96 20.89 -21.42
C PHE A 138 -16.13 21.18 -22.91
#